data_AF-A0A524CGK6-F1
#
_entry.id   AF-A0A524CGK6-F1
#
_cell.length_a   1.000
_cell.length_b   1.000
_cell.length_c   1.000
_cell.angle_alpha   90.00
_cell.angle_beta   90.00
_cell.angle_gamma   90.00
#
_symmetry.space_group_name_H-M   'P 1'
#
loop_
_entity.id
_entity.type
_entity.pdbx_description
1 polymer ?
#
loop_
_entity_poly.entity_id
_entity_poly.type
_entity_poly.pdbx_seq_one_letter_code
_entity_poly.pdbx_strand_id
1 'polypeptide(L)'
;MKITNFWNLLDTSGEIKKLPYLHGVEMEYFILDDNYKPITKNEKLISLVEHFYDIIQGKIKSDSKFKKKINSLDLCNKSKLREREHSDDIKKVQTVSIEYRQPNYNYKPQPIDIIGKDTNIGTGGFITLELVTPPCSSIEELRWWIKSIFNSTLEGCKKLRIKFLPIASHPKIKKNFCGEHHHIGIKNMKDRIKVYNTMRLFIPLISILTFTSFDKQIHRSMDNINKEFIETKFPNCIRSLRLNQTSQIQPIPPIFKNHDIESFAKDVGLNVDTCRMVDLYPFSKYGTIEVRMFDTQISIARSVSTAIILQSICQYALDLDDDILNIINKIVSKRVYEILRHEYIKNGLESRQNFNYSFLNKELGYICKLC
;
A
#
# COMPACT_ATOMS: atom_id res chain seq x y z
N MET A 1 -24.15 25.43 -1.06
CA MET A 1 -23.46 24.20 -0.61
C MET A 1 -22.02 24.59 -0.31
N LYS A 2 -21.63 24.75 0.97
CA LYS A 2 -20.22 25.03 1.32
C LYS A 2 -19.39 23.85 0.83
N ILE A 3 -18.36 24.10 0.03
CA ILE A 3 -17.37 23.10 -0.37
C ILE A 3 -16.63 22.72 0.91
N THR A 4 -17.11 21.69 1.61
CA THR A 4 -16.35 21.03 2.65
C THR A 4 -15.16 20.39 1.94
N ASN A 5 -13.96 20.97 2.14
CA ASN A 5 -12.70 20.35 1.75
C ASN A 5 -12.60 19.02 2.51
N PHE A 6 -13.06 17.92 1.90
CA PHE A 6 -12.92 16.54 2.41
C PHE A 6 -11.45 16.19 2.74
N TRP A 7 -10.51 16.98 2.24
CA TRP A 7 -9.07 16.90 2.46
C TRP A 7 -8.59 17.43 3.82
N ASN A 8 -9.39 18.27 4.51
CA ASN A 8 -8.99 18.94 5.76
C ASN A 8 -9.46 18.23 7.03
N LEU A 9 -10.06 17.03 6.92
CA LEU A 9 -10.46 16.22 8.08
C LEU A 9 -9.28 15.75 8.96
N LEU A 10 -8.03 16.06 8.58
CA LEU A 10 -6.81 15.77 9.34
C LEU A 10 -6.26 16.92 10.19
N ASP A 11 -6.87 18.11 10.16
CA ASP A 11 -6.49 19.19 11.09
C ASP A 11 -7.11 19.01 12.48
N THR A 12 -7.88 17.94 12.70
CA THR A 12 -8.55 17.65 13.98
C THR A 12 -8.16 16.27 14.53
N SER A 13 -7.01 16.19 15.21
CA SER A 13 -6.81 15.43 16.46
C SER A 13 -5.32 15.10 16.72
N GLY A 14 -4.78 15.67 17.81
CA GLY A 14 -3.60 15.17 18.51
C GLY A 14 -2.24 15.75 18.09
N GLU A 15 -1.63 16.52 18.99
CA GLU A 15 -0.18 16.75 18.99
C GLU A 15 0.58 15.41 19.02
N ILE A 16 1.68 15.35 18.26
CA ILE A 16 2.75 14.34 18.22
C ILE A 16 2.47 13.04 19.00
N LYS A 17 1.97 12.00 18.30
CA LYS A 17 2.16 10.61 18.73
C LYS A 17 3.34 10.02 17.97
N LYS A 18 4.41 9.67 18.70
CA LYS A 18 5.51 8.86 18.16
C LYS A 18 4.94 7.54 17.66
N LEU A 19 5.41 7.10 16.51
CA LEU A 19 5.08 5.76 16.04
C LEU A 19 5.95 4.75 16.82
N PRO A 20 5.37 3.64 17.31
CA PRO A 20 6.16 2.58 17.97
C PRO A 20 7.28 2.06 17.07
N TYR A 21 6.99 1.91 15.78
CA TYR A 21 7.93 1.43 14.76
C TYR A 21 8.08 2.48 13.65
N LEU A 22 9.24 2.51 13.00
CA LEU A 22 9.42 3.34 11.80
C LEU A 22 8.43 2.90 10.72
N HIS A 23 7.86 3.87 9.99
CA HIS A 23 6.83 3.60 8.99
C HIS A 23 7.10 4.33 7.68
N GLY A 24 7.22 3.58 6.59
CA GLY A 24 7.23 4.11 5.23
C GLY A 24 5.96 3.69 4.48
N VAL A 25 5.59 4.47 3.48
CA VAL A 25 4.44 4.24 2.59
C VAL A 25 4.90 4.48 1.16
N GLU A 26 4.65 3.51 0.29
CA GLU A 26 4.80 3.54 -1.15
C GLU A 26 3.39 3.61 -1.77
N MET A 27 3.15 4.57 -2.64
CA MET A 27 1.84 4.85 -3.23
C MET A 27 1.97 4.89 -4.75
N GLU A 28 1.21 4.03 -5.41
CA GLU A 28 1.20 3.93 -6.87
C GLU A 28 0.02 4.73 -7.45
N TYR A 29 0.25 5.38 -8.60
CA TYR A 29 -0.75 6.22 -9.26
C TYR A 29 -0.68 6.13 -10.77
N PHE A 30 -1.84 6.24 -11.41
CA PHE A 30 -1.91 6.50 -12.84
C PHE A 30 -1.71 7.99 -13.14
N ILE A 31 -0.89 8.27 -14.15
CA ILE A 31 -0.78 9.60 -14.76
C ILE A 31 -1.39 9.58 -16.17
N LEU A 32 -2.20 10.59 -16.47
CA LEU A 32 -2.97 10.68 -17.71
C LEU A 32 -2.66 11.98 -18.45
N ASP A 33 -2.88 11.97 -19.76
CA ASP A 33 -2.89 13.17 -20.58
C ASP A 33 -4.19 13.99 -20.43
N ASP A 34 -4.28 15.10 -21.15
CA ASP A 34 -5.46 15.97 -21.15
C ASP A 34 -6.74 15.30 -21.68
N ASN A 35 -6.60 14.17 -22.40
CA ASN A 35 -7.71 13.36 -22.91
C ASN A 35 -8.05 12.18 -21.99
N TYR A 36 -7.52 12.16 -20.76
CA TYR A 36 -7.69 11.08 -19.80
C TYR A 36 -7.19 9.72 -20.32
N LYS A 37 -6.17 9.73 -21.19
CA LYS A 37 -5.47 8.52 -21.62
C LYS A 37 -4.20 8.33 -20.80
N PRO A 38 -3.86 7.10 -20.39
CA PRO A 38 -2.62 6.80 -19.69
C PRO A 38 -1.40 7.29 -20.48
N ILE A 39 -0.45 7.92 -19.79
CA ILE A 39 0.81 8.35 -20.41
C ILE A 39 1.68 7.13 -20.66
N THR A 40 2.21 7.02 -21.89
CA THR A 40 3.02 5.87 -22.32
C THR A 40 4.49 6.20 -22.57
N LYS A 41 4.83 7.48 -22.74
CA LYS A 41 6.18 7.93 -23.06
C LYS A 41 6.87 8.59 -21.87
N ASN A 42 8.16 8.29 -21.69
CA ASN A 42 8.92 8.72 -20.52
C ASN A 42 9.23 10.23 -20.51
N GLU A 43 9.14 10.98 -21.62
CA GLU A 43 9.53 12.41 -21.64
C GLU A 43 8.67 13.25 -20.68
N LYS A 44 7.36 13.01 -20.65
CA LYS A 44 6.46 13.69 -19.69
C LYS A 44 6.76 13.31 -18.24
N LEU A 45 7.25 12.09 -18.00
CA LEU A 45 7.64 11.64 -16.68
C LEU A 45 8.94 12.33 -16.22
N ILE A 46 9.95 12.40 -17.09
CA ILE A 46 11.22 13.10 -16.85
C ILE A 46 10.92 14.54 -16.41
N SER A 47 10.15 15.30 -17.21
CA SER A 47 9.79 16.68 -16.85
C SER A 47 8.97 16.77 -15.55
N LEU A 48 8.14 15.77 -15.25
CA LEU A 48 7.38 15.73 -14.00
C LEU A 48 8.31 15.56 -12.80
N VAL A 49 9.30 14.68 -12.91
CA VAL A 49 10.30 14.42 -11.86
C VAL A 49 11.18 15.64 -11.64
N GLU A 50 11.61 16.34 -12.70
CA GLU A 50 12.37 17.59 -12.61
C GLU A 50 11.57 18.70 -11.90
N HIS A 51 10.32 18.93 -12.31
CA HIS A 51 9.46 19.91 -11.63
C HIS A 51 9.16 19.52 -10.19
N PHE A 52 8.94 18.23 -9.92
CA PHE A 52 8.77 17.72 -8.57
C PHE A 52 10.01 18.04 -7.72
N TYR A 53 11.21 17.79 -8.24
CA TYR A 53 12.48 18.04 -7.56
C TYR A 53 12.60 19.50 -7.12
N ASP A 54 12.35 20.45 -8.03
CA ASP A 54 12.43 21.88 -7.71
C ASP A 54 11.45 22.27 -6.59
N ILE A 55 10.21 21.76 -6.65
CA ILE A 55 9.15 22.10 -5.70
C ILE A 55 9.42 21.48 -4.33
N ILE A 56 9.75 20.17 -4.29
CA ILE A 56 10.01 19.47 -3.03
C ILE A 56 11.26 20.00 -2.35
N GLN A 57 12.30 20.36 -3.12
CA GLN A 57 13.50 20.99 -2.59
C GLN A 57 13.16 22.34 -1.92
N GLY A 58 12.29 23.14 -2.52
CA GLY A 58 11.78 24.38 -1.93
C GLY A 58 11.07 24.14 -0.59
N LYS A 59 10.15 23.15 -0.54
CA LYS A 59 9.41 22.77 0.68
C LYS A 59 10.33 22.24 1.78
N ILE A 60 11.33 21.44 1.43
CA ILE A 60 12.34 20.95 2.37
C ILE A 60 13.19 22.10 2.91
N LYS A 61 13.65 23.02 2.05
CA LYS A 61 14.52 24.12 2.45
C LYS A 61 13.84 25.09 3.42
N SER A 62 12.52 25.30 3.25
CA SER A 62 11.71 26.17 4.11
C SER A 62 11.21 25.50 5.39
N ASP A 63 11.25 24.17 5.49
CA ASP A 63 10.83 23.45 6.69
C ASP A 63 11.95 23.41 7.75
N SER A 64 11.71 23.98 8.92
CA SER A 64 12.71 24.05 9.99
C SER A 64 12.87 22.75 10.79
N LYS A 65 11.91 21.81 10.67
CA LYS A 65 11.80 20.61 11.51
C LYS A 65 12.42 19.38 10.84
N PHE A 66 12.00 19.07 9.62
CA PHE A 66 12.37 17.83 8.92
C PHE A 66 13.61 18.00 8.03
N LYS A 67 13.96 19.23 7.64
CA LYS A 67 15.21 19.51 6.89
C LYS A 67 16.46 18.92 7.56
N LYS A 68 16.53 18.98 8.89
CA LYS A 68 17.67 18.46 9.67
C LYS A 68 17.83 16.94 9.60
N LYS A 69 16.80 16.22 9.12
CA LYS A 69 16.83 14.76 8.91
C LYS A 69 17.27 14.36 7.50
N ILE A 70 17.48 15.32 6.60
CA ILE A 70 17.83 15.06 5.20
C ILE A 70 19.33 15.31 5.03
N ASN A 71 20.07 14.26 4.64
CA ASN A 71 21.50 14.36 4.34
C ASN A 71 21.72 14.85 2.91
N SER A 72 20.99 14.26 1.95
CA SER A 72 20.99 14.66 0.54
C SER A 72 19.61 14.53 -0.09
N LEU A 73 19.41 15.27 -1.18
CA LEU A 73 18.24 15.21 -2.05
C LEU A 73 18.78 15.36 -3.47
N ASP A 74 18.73 14.29 -4.24
CA ASP A 74 19.43 14.18 -5.52
C ASP A 74 18.46 13.81 -6.64
N LEU A 75 18.62 14.46 -7.79
CA LEU A 75 17.99 14.04 -9.04
C LEU A 75 18.86 12.95 -9.66
N CYS A 76 18.36 11.71 -9.71
CA CYS A 76 19.11 10.55 -10.17
C CYS A 76 18.65 10.12 -11.57
N ASN A 77 19.62 9.91 -12.48
CA ASN A 77 19.37 9.37 -13.82
C ASN A 77 19.41 7.83 -13.87
N LYS A 78 19.53 7.17 -12.72
CA LYS A 78 19.52 5.70 -12.59
C LYS A 78 18.56 5.33 -11.46
N SER A 79 17.41 4.74 -11.79
CA SER A 79 16.57 4.08 -10.78
C SER A 79 17.38 2.96 -10.13
N LYS A 80 17.40 2.85 -8.79
CA LYS A 80 18.13 1.78 -8.07
C LYS A 80 17.49 0.39 -8.15
N LEU A 81 16.52 0.22 -9.05
CA LEU A 81 15.80 -1.03 -9.25
C LEU A 81 16.68 -1.99 -10.05
N ARG A 82 16.71 -3.26 -9.59
CA ARG A 82 17.46 -4.39 -10.19
C ARG A 82 17.46 -4.27 -11.71
N GLU A 83 18.65 -4.31 -12.32
CA GLU A 83 18.86 -4.46 -13.75
C GLU A 83 17.93 -5.57 -14.28
N ARG A 84 16.83 -5.19 -14.92
CA ARG A 84 16.09 -6.13 -15.76
C ARG A 84 16.81 -6.14 -17.09
N GLU A 85 17.30 -7.29 -17.51
CA GLU A 85 18.17 -7.45 -18.68
C GLU A 85 17.57 -7.00 -20.02
N HIS A 86 16.29 -6.60 -20.07
CA HIS A 86 15.64 -6.17 -21.31
C HIS A 86 14.88 -4.85 -21.14
N SER A 87 15.46 -3.78 -21.69
CA SER A 87 14.83 -2.79 -22.59
C SER A 87 15.56 -1.45 -22.50
N ASP A 88 15.61 -0.71 -23.60
CA ASP A 88 16.13 0.66 -23.70
C ASP A 88 15.45 1.69 -22.76
N ASP A 89 14.50 1.26 -21.92
CA ASP A 89 13.79 2.04 -20.91
C ASP A 89 14.68 2.44 -19.72
N ILE A 90 15.72 1.65 -19.38
CA ILE A 90 16.59 1.87 -18.21
C ILE A 90 17.36 3.20 -18.30
N LYS A 91 17.72 3.63 -19.51
CA LYS A 91 18.52 4.85 -19.71
C LYS A 91 17.74 6.16 -19.55
N LYS A 92 16.42 6.12 -19.33
CA LYS A 92 15.53 7.31 -19.42
C LYS A 92 14.59 7.54 -18.25
N VAL A 93 14.67 6.76 -17.17
CA VAL A 93 13.81 6.97 -16.00
C VAL A 93 14.57 7.75 -14.94
N GLN A 94 14.24 9.03 -14.80
CA GLN A 94 14.70 9.85 -13.69
C GLN A 94 13.92 9.52 -12.42
N THR A 95 14.60 9.59 -11.27
CA THR A 95 14.01 9.53 -9.94
C THR A 95 14.54 10.68 -9.09
N VAL A 96 13.82 11.03 -8.02
CA VAL A 96 14.39 11.85 -6.95
C VAL A 96 14.69 10.94 -5.77
N SER A 97 15.93 10.93 -5.32
CA SER A 97 16.39 10.13 -4.20
C SER A 97 16.69 11.01 -2.98
N ILE A 98 16.37 10.54 -1.79
CA ILE A 98 16.73 11.19 -0.53
C ILE A 98 17.57 10.27 0.34
N GLU A 99 18.64 10.80 0.92
CA GLU A 99 19.29 10.15 2.05
C GLU A 99 18.69 10.68 3.35
N TYR A 100 17.87 9.84 4.00
CA TYR A 100 17.13 10.23 5.19
C TYR A 100 17.73 9.63 6.46
N ARG A 101 17.93 10.45 7.48
CA ARG A 101 18.44 10.07 8.79
C ARG A 101 17.31 9.96 9.80
N GLN A 102 17.34 8.88 10.58
CA GLN A 102 16.54 8.74 11.81
C GLN A 102 17.45 8.77 13.04
N PRO A 103 17.71 9.95 13.66
CA PRO A 103 18.70 10.08 14.72
C PRO A 103 18.48 9.14 15.91
N ASN A 104 17.22 8.86 16.24
CA ASN A 104 16.83 8.03 17.39
C ASN A 104 16.86 6.52 17.08
N TYR A 105 17.05 6.15 15.81
CA TYR A 105 17.08 4.77 15.38
C TYR A 105 18.43 4.57 14.70
N ASN A 106 19.36 3.88 15.37
CA ASN A 106 20.72 3.65 14.89
C ASN A 106 20.72 2.84 13.58
N TYR A 107 20.40 3.50 12.46
CA TYR A 107 20.35 3.01 11.09
C TYR A 107 21.28 3.86 10.26
N LYS A 108 22.02 3.20 9.36
CA LYS A 108 22.76 3.91 8.33
C LYS A 108 21.74 4.54 7.37
N PRO A 109 21.83 5.86 7.08
CA PRO A 109 21.04 6.48 6.03
C PRO A 109 21.18 5.67 4.75
N GLN A 110 20.05 5.29 4.17
CA GLN A 110 20.01 4.68 2.85
C GLN A 110 19.25 5.62 1.92
N PRO A 111 19.67 5.71 0.65
CA PRO A 111 18.98 6.48 -0.36
C PRO A 111 17.63 5.84 -0.69
N ILE A 112 16.58 6.66 -0.73
CA ILE A 112 15.19 6.26 -0.97
C ILE A 112 14.66 7.08 -2.14
N ASP A 113 14.20 6.40 -3.19
CA ASP A 113 13.60 7.07 -4.35
C ASP A 113 12.17 7.50 -3.98
N ILE A 114 11.95 8.81 -3.77
CA ILE A 114 10.67 9.36 -3.29
C ILE A 114 9.65 9.59 -4.42
N ILE A 115 10.11 9.60 -5.67
CA ILE A 115 9.30 9.58 -6.88
C ILE A 115 10.02 8.82 -7.99
N GLY A 116 9.28 8.00 -8.73
CA GLY A 116 9.83 7.25 -9.86
C GLY A 116 8.76 6.54 -10.70
N LYS A 117 9.20 5.86 -11.76
CA LYS A 117 8.36 4.90 -12.51
C LYS A 117 8.34 3.59 -11.74
N ASP A 118 7.15 3.05 -11.45
CA ASP A 118 7.10 1.64 -11.04
C ASP A 118 7.42 0.75 -12.25
N THR A 119 8.40 -0.12 -12.07
CA THR A 119 8.86 -1.06 -13.08
C THR A 119 8.16 -2.42 -12.97
N ASN A 120 7.45 -2.70 -11.87
CA ASN A 120 6.76 -3.96 -11.62
C ASN A 120 5.43 -4.08 -12.38
N ILE A 121 4.74 -2.96 -12.64
CA ILE A 121 3.46 -2.91 -13.39
C ILE A 121 3.65 -2.86 -14.93
N GLY A 122 4.81 -3.26 -15.42
CA GLY A 122 5.25 -3.16 -16.83
C GLY A 122 4.60 -4.10 -17.86
N THR A 123 3.33 -4.47 -17.77
CA THR A 123 2.66 -5.30 -18.81
C THR A 123 1.67 -4.54 -19.70
N GLY A 124 1.42 -3.25 -19.43
CA GLY A 124 0.37 -2.46 -20.10
C GLY A 124 0.82 -1.41 -21.12
N GLY A 125 2.12 -1.18 -21.30
CA GLY A 125 2.64 -0.13 -22.20
C GLY A 125 2.40 1.30 -21.72
N PHE A 126 2.05 1.52 -20.44
CA PHE A 126 1.87 2.84 -19.83
C PHE A 126 2.68 2.97 -18.53
N ILE A 127 2.85 4.21 -18.09
CA ILE A 127 3.64 4.58 -16.91
C ILE A 127 2.76 4.59 -15.66
N THR A 128 3.17 3.83 -14.65
CA THR A 128 2.68 3.98 -13.26
C THR A 128 3.69 4.81 -12.49
N LEU A 129 3.23 5.84 -11.78
CA LEU A 129 4.06 6.68 -10.93
C LEU A 129 4.06 6.11 -9.52
N GLU A 130 5.24 5.91 -8.94
CA GLU A 130 5.45 5.50 -7.56
C GLU A 130 5.89 6.71 -6.74
N LEU A 131 5.23 6.94 -5.60
CA LEU A 131 5.54 7.97 -4.62
C LEU A 131 5.89 7.31 -3.28
N VAL A 132 7.07 7.58 -2.73
CA VAL A 132 7.56 6.87 -1.55
C VAL A 132 7.93 7.84 -0.45
N THR A 133 7.46 7.58 0.77
CA THR A 133 7.88 8.31 1.96
C THR A 133 9.12 7.65 2.59
N PRO A 134 10.03 8.42 3.20
CA PRO A 134 11.08 7.82 4.02
C PRO A 134 10.50 7.16 5.27
N PRO A 135 11.29 6.33 5.99
CA PRO A 135 10.84 5.73 7.24
C PRO A 135 10.58 6.83 8.27
N CYS A 136 9.32 7.05 8.65
CA CYS A 136 8.89 8.10 9.57
C CYS A 136 8.78 7.57 11.00
N SER A 137 9.13 8.41 11.98
CA SER A 137 9.12 8.10 13.42
C SER A 137 7.90 8.64 14.18
N SER A 138 7.05 9.42 13.49
CA SER A 138 5.85 10.02 14.07
C SER A 138 4.76 10.19 13.00
N ILE A 139 3.51 10.28 13.45
CA ILE A 139 2.36 10.56 12.56
C ILE A 139 2.53 11.90 11.85
N GLU A 140 3.07 12.89 12.54
CA GLU A 140 3.29 14.22 11.96
C GLU A 140 4.31 14.20 10.84
N GLU A 141 5.43 13.49 11.03
CA GLU A 141 6.46 13.31 10.01
C GLU A 141 5.92 12.55 8.80
N LEU A 142 5.15 11.48 9.03
CA LEU A 142 4.52 10.73 7.95
C LEU A 142 3.53 11.60 7.16
N ARG A 143 2.65 12.33 7.86
CA ARG A 143 1.70 13.25 7.25
C ARG A 143 2.39 14.34 6.45
N TRP A 144 3.47 14.91 6.98
CA TRP A 144 4.26 15.93 6.30
C TRP A 144 4.86 15.40 5.01
N TRP A 145 5.45 14.20 5.04
CA TRP A 145 6.04 13.58 3.86
C TRP A 145 5.00 13.25 2.80
N ILE A 146 3.90 12.59 3.16
CA ILE A 146 2.81 12.27 2.22
C ILE A 146 2.29 13.57 1.58
N LYS A 147 2.00 14.60 2.38
CA LYS A 147 1.49 15.90 1.89
C LYS A 147 2.50 16.60 0.99
N SER A 148 3.77 16.61 1.36
CA SER A 148 4.82 17.30 0.62
C SER A 148 5.07 16.63 -0.72
N ILE A 149 5.19 15.30 -0.75
CA ILE A 149 5.38 14.53 -1.98
C ILE A 149 4.15 14.70 -2.88
N PHE A 150 2.96 14.37 -2.36
CA PHE A 150 1.73 14.41 -3.14
C PHE A 150 1.43 15.79 -3.74
N ASN A 151 1.54 16.86 -2.95
CA ASN A 151 1.30 18.21 -3.45
C ASN A 151 2.35 18.65 -4.47
N SER A 152 3.62 18.28 -4.28
CA SER A 152 4.67 18.60 -5.25
C SER A 152 4.42 17.89 -6.58
N THR A 153 3.95 16.64 -6.53
CA THR A 153 3.51 15.90 -7.72
C THR A 153 2.31 16.57 -8.39
N LEU A 154 1.28 16.96 -7.65
CA LEU A 154 0.11 17.65 -8.21
C LEU A 154 0.47 18.98 -8.86
N GLU A 155 1.34 19.77 -8.22
CA GLU A 155 1.83 21.03 -8.77
C GLU A 155 2.63 20.82 -10.06
N GLY A 156 3.52 19.81 -10.10
CA GLY A 156 4.24 19.41 -11.31
C GLY A 156 3.30 18.95 -12.42
N CYS A 157 2.32 18.10 -12.09
CA CYS A 157 1.28 17.66 -13.02
C CYS A 157 0.50 18.83 -13.61
N LYS A 158 0.13 19.83 -12.79
CA LYS A 158 -0.58 21.03 -13.24
C LYS A 158 0.24 21.82 -14.25
N LYS A 159 1.55 22.00 -14.03
CA LYS A 159 2.45 22.69 -14.97
C LYS A 159 2.52 21.99 -16.33
N LEU A 160 2.52 20.65 -16.31
CA LEU A 160 2.68 19.81 -17.51
C LEU A 160 1.36 19.39 -18.18
N ARG A 161 0.22 19.86 -17.65
CA ARG A 161 -1.12 19.42 -18.07
C ARG A 161 -1.26 17.88 -18.04
N ILE A 162 -0.76 17.29 -16.96
CA ILE A 162 -0.92 15.88 -16.63
C ILE A 162 -2.07 15.78 -15.63
N LYS A 163 -2.96 14.81 -15.83
CA LYS A 163 -3.98 14.45 -14.84
C LYS A 163 -3.44 13.34 -13.96
N PHE A 164 -3.78 13.41 -12.68
CA PHE A 164 -3.33 12.47 -11.67
C PHE A 164 -4.54 11.73 -11.10
N LEU A 165 -4.53 10.40 -11.14
CA LEU A 165 -5.71 9.59 -10.80
C LEU A 165 -5.48 8.80 -9.49
N PRO A 166 -6.07 9.24 -8.36
CA PRO A 166 -5.85 8.64 -7.05
C PRO A 166 -6.81 7.48 -6.74
N ILE A 167 -6.93 6.52 -7.67
CA ILE A 167 -7.73 5.29 -7.47
C ILE A 167 -6.96 4.08 -7.98
N ALA A 168 -7.23 2.91 -7.39
CA ALA A 168 -6.52 1.68 -7.70
C ALA A 168 -6.78 1.13 -9.12
N SER A 169 -7.88 1.50 -9.77
CA SER A 169 -8.20 1.02 -11.13
C SER A 169 -8.51 2.15 -12.09
N HIS A 170 -7.95 2.09 -13.29
CA HIS A 170 -8.37 2.98 -14.37
C HIS A 170 -9.67 2.47 -15.04
N PRO A 171 -10.72 3.31 -15.21
CA PRO A 171 -12.01 2.86 -15.76
C PRO A 171 -11.91 2.15 -17.12
N LYS A 172 -10.97 2.57 -17.97
CA LYS A 172 -10.76 2.00 -19.32
C LYS A 172 -9.72 0.87 -19.39
N ILE A 173 -8.85 0.68 -18.38
CA ILE A 173 -7.81 -0.35 -18.43
C ILE A 173 -8.32 -1.60 -17.70
N LYS A 174 -8.26 -2.77 -18.35
CA LYS A 174 -8.82 -4.03 -17.80
C LYS A 174 -7.83 -4.82 -16.94
N LYS A 175 -6.54 -4.52 -17.05
CA LYS A 175 -5.43 -5.20 -16.36
C LYS A 175 -4.49 -4.13 -15.82
N ASN A 176 -3.77 -4.43 -14.74
CA ASN A 176 -2.94 -3.49 -13.97
C ASN A 176 -3.76 -2.56 -13.06
N PHE A 177 -3.32 -2.50 -11.81
CA PHE A 177 -3.93 -1.76 -10.74
C PHE A 177 -2.82 -1.06 -9.95
N CYS A 178 -3.17 0.05 -9.33
CA CYS A 178 -2.29 0.75 -8.40
C CYS A 178 -2.63 0.34 -6.96
N GLY A 179 -1.60 0.16 -6.14
CA GLY A 179 -1.69 -0.12 -4.73
C GLY A 179 -1.06 0.95 -3.84
N GLU A 180 -1.25 0.75 -2.55
CA GLU A 180 -0.50 1.40 -1.49
C GLU A 180 0.19 0.30 -0.67
N HIS A 181 1.51 0.42 -0.47
CA HIS A 181 2.31 -0.52 0.30
C HIS A 181 2.83 0.16 1.56
N HIS A 182 2.66 -0.49 2.71
CA HIS A 182 3.16 0.02 3.99
C HIS A 182 4.35 -0.80 4.46
N HIS A 183 5.43 -0.11 4.83
CA HIS A 183 6.65 -0.71 5.36
C HIS A 183 6.83 -0.36 6.82
N ILE A 184 6.90 -1.38 7.68
CA ILE A 184 6.98 -1.21 9.14
C ILE A 184 8.31 -1.77 9.62
N GLY A 185 9.14 -0.92 10.23
CA GLY A 185 10.50 -1.26 10.67
C GLY A 185 10.52 -2.08 11.95
N ILE A 186 10.75 -3.39 11.82
CA ILE A 186 10.92 -4.34 12.92
C ILE A 186 12.22 -5.10 12.66
N LYS A 187 13.27 -4.81 13.43
CA LYS A 187 14.63 -5.32 13.17
C LYS A 187 14.72 -6.84 13.36
N ASN A 188 14.18 -7.33 14.48
CA ASN A 188 14.31 -8.72 14.87
C ASN A 188 13.42 -9.62 13.98
N MET A 189 13.98 -10.71 13.43
CA MET A 189 13.22 -11.62 12.57
C MET A 189 12.13 -12.38 13.35
N LYS A 190 12.40 -12.82 14.58
CA LYS A 190 11.40 -13.47 15.45
C LYS A 190 10.19 -12.56 15.66
N ASP A 191 10.43 -11.28 15.98
CA ASP A 191 9.38 -10.29 16.16
C ASP A 191 8.64 -10.03 14.84
N ARG A 192 9.35 -10.01 13.71
CA ARG A 192 8.71 -9.90 12.39
C ARG A 192 7.78 -11.05 12.09
N ILE A 193 8.18 -12.28 12.41
CA ILE A 193 7.35 -13.47 12.21
C ILE A 193 6.15 -13.46 13.17
N LYS A 194 6.33 -13.04 14.42
CA LYS A 194 5.24 -12.87 15.39
C LYS A 194 4.19 -11.86 14.89
N VAL A 195 4.65 -10.70 14.43
CA VAL A 195 3.80 -9.66 13.83
C VAL A 195 3.14 -10.15 12.55
N TYR A 196 3.86 -10.85 11.67
CA TYR A 196 3.29 -11.45 10.46
C TYR A 196 2.13 -12.40 10.80
N ASN A 197 2.36 -13.34 11.73
CA ASN A 197 1.38 -14.33 12.14
C ASN A 197 0.15 -13.74 12.82
N THR A 198 0.30 -12.59 13.48
CA THR A 198 -0.82 -11.86 14.08
C THR A 198 -1.54 -11.00 13.04
N MET A 199 -0.80 -10.22 12.25
CA MET A 199 -1.36 -9.26 11.30
C MET A 199 -2.14 -9.95 10.19
N ARG A 200 -1.71 -11.13 9.72
CA ARG A 200 -2.43 -11.92 8.71
C ARG A 200 -3.90 -12.18 9.09
N LEU A 201 -4.22 -12.23 10.39
CA LEU A 201 -5.58 -12.46 10.89
C LEU A 201 -6.50 -11.26 10.60
N PHE A 202 -5.93 -10.06 10.55
CA PHE A 202 -6.65 -8.81 10.35
C PHE A 202 -6.70 -8.38 8.88
N ILE A 203 -5.80 -8.88 8.02
CA ILE A 203 -5.70 -8.49 6.60
C ILE A 203 -7.06 -8.49 5.88
N PRO A 204 -7.88 -9.56 5.97
CA PRO A 204 -9.17 -9.57 5.28
C PRO A 204 -10.08 -8.43 5.72
N LEU A 205 -10.11 -8.12 7.03
CA LEU A 205 -10.92 -7.06 7.60
C LEU A 205 -10.41 -5.67 7.22
N ILE A 206 -9.11 -5.42 7.35
CA ILE A 206 -8.55 -4.08 7.10
C ILE A 206 -8.50 -3.75 5.61
N SER A 207 -8.46 -4.75 4.73
CA SER A 207 -8.53 -4.54 3.27
C SER A 207 -9.78 -3.74 2.86
N ILE A 208 -10.90 -3.94 3.55
CA ILE A 208 -12.19 -3.29 3.27
C ILE A 208 -12.10 -1.77 3.35
N LEU A 209 -11.22 -1.26 4.21
CA LEU A 209 -11.07 0.17 4.44
C LEU A 209 -10.46 0.91 3.24
N THR A 210 -9.95 0.16 2.27
CA THR A 210 -9.07 0.70 1.22
C THR A 210 -9.63 0.63 -0.18
N PHE A 211 -10.72 -0.10 -0.38
CA PHE A 211 -11.31 -0.38 -1.69
C PHE A 211 -11.58 0.87 -2.54
N THR A 212 -10.86 0.98 -3.66
CA THR A 212 -11.03 2.03 -4.68
C THR A 212 -11.01 1.49 -6.11
N SER A 213 -11.00 0.16 -6.28
CA SER A 213 -11.06 -0.52 -7.58
C SER A 213 -12.39 -1.27 -7.78
N PHE A 214 -13.41 -0.61 -8.34
CA PHE A 214 -14.76 -1.16 -8.49
C PHE A 214 -15.01 -1.82 -9.84
N ASP A 215 -15.91 -2.82 -9.88
CA ASP A 215 -16.34 -3.48 -11.13
C ASP A 215 -16.99 -2.50 -12.12
N LYS A 216 -16.62 -2.64 -13.40
CA LYS A 216 -17.07 -1.84 -14.54
C LYS A 216 -18.51 -2.12 -14.96
N GLN A 217 -19.13 -3.18 -14.44
CA GLN A 217 -20.54 -3.49 -14.75
C GLN A 217 -21.52 -2.39 -14.29
N ILE A 218 -21.07 -1.38 -13.54
CA ILE A 218 -21.79 -0.14 -13.26
C ILE A 218 -21.60 0.88 -14.43
N HIS A 219 -21.86 0.43 -15.66
CA HIS A 219 -22.08 1.29 -16.82
C HIS A 219 -23.51 1.07 -17.35
N ARG A 220 -24.51 1.08 -16.46
CA ARG A 220 -25.82 1.59 -16.87
C ARG A 220 -25.65 3.09 -17.06
N SER A 221 -26.19 3.64 -18.13
CA SER A 221 -26.07 5.07 -18.45
C SER A 221 -26.39 5.90 -17.19
N MET A 222 -25.52 6.86 -16.87
CA MET A 222 -25.74 7.77 -15.73
C MET A 222 -27.05 8.57 -15.86
N ASP A 223 -27.65 8.54 -17.06
CA ASP A 223 -28.89 9.22 -17.41
C ASP A 223 -30.11 8.76 -16.59
N ASN A 224 -30.04 7.61 -15.89
CA ASN A 224 -31.14 7.06 -15.09
C ASN A 224 -30.81 6.84 -13.60
N ILE A 225 -29.74 7.46 -13.07
CA ILE A 225 -29.41 7.35 -11.64
C ILE A 225 -30.35 8.26 -10.85
N ASN A 226 -31.48 7.71 -10.38
CA ASN A 226 -32.30 8.38 -9.39
C ASN A 226 -31.59 8.33 -8.01
N LYS A 227 -31.94 9.25 -7.11
CA LYS A 227 -31.35 9.35 -5.77
C LYS A 227 -31.51 8.05 -4.96
N GLU A 228 -32.61 7.34 -5.21
CA GLU A 228 -32.94 6.04 -4.62
C GLU A 228 -31.99 4.92 -5.11
N PHE A 229 -31.45 4.98 -6.33
CA PHE A 229 -30.45 4.05 -6.90
C PHE A 229 -29.05 4.27 -6.30
N ILE A 230 -28.73 5.51 -5.90
CA ILE A 230 -27.51 5.80 -5.14
C ILE A 230 -27.66 5.29 -3.68
N GLU A 231 -28.86 5.39 -3.12
CA GLU A 231 -29.20 4.95 -1.76
C GLU A 231 -29.41 3.43 -1.67
N THR A 232 -29.82 2.77 -2.76
CA THR A 232 -29.95 1.32 -2.85
C THR A 232 -28.63 0.68 -3.26
N LYS A 233 -27.94 0.16 -2.24
CA LYS A 233 -26.92 -0.88 -2.25
C LYS A 233 -26.67 -1.48 -3.64
N PHE A 234 -25.49 -1.29 -4.22
CA PHE A 234 -25.03 -2.06 -5.39
C PHE A 234 -24.85 -3.54 -5.01
N PRO A 235 -25.85 -4.41 -5.17
CA PRO A 235 -25.73 -5.81 -4.78
C PRO A 235 -24.89 -6.45 -5.89
N ASN A 236 -23.82 -7.16 -5.53
CA ASN A 236 -22.88 -7.80 -6.47
C ASN A 236 -21.76 -6.91 -7.06
N CYS A 237 -21.51 -5.70 -6.54
CA CYS A 237 -20.30 -4.95 -6.91
C CYS A 237 -19.06 -5.54 -6.21
N ILE A 238 -18.10 -6.08 -6.99
CA ILE A 238 -16.77 -6.43 -6.47
C ILE A 238 -16.12 -5.14 -5.97
N ARG A 239 -15.76 -5.12 -4.67
CA ARG A 239 -15.29 -3.90 -4.01
C ARG A 239 -13.82 -3.60 -4.29
N SER A 240 -13.00 -4.63 -4.50
CA SER A 240 -11.62 -4.47 -5.02
C SER A 240 -11.34 -5.47 -6.15
N LEU A 241 -11.40 -4.96 -7.38
CA LEU A 241 -10.96 -5.68 -8.57
C LEU A 241 -9.46 -6.01 -8.49
N ARG A 242 -8.65 -5.12 -7.90
CA ARG A 242 -7.21 -5.35 -7.71
C ARG A 242 -6.97 -6.63 -6.93
N LEU A 243 -7.59 -6.78 -5.76
CA LEU A 243 -7.37 -7.96 -4.93
C LEU A 243 -8.08 -9.22 -5.44
N ASN A 244 -9.08 -9.06 -6.32
CA ASN A 244 -9.79 -10.16 -6.96
C ASN A 244 -9.11 -10.69 -8.23
N GLN A 245 -8.51 -9.81 -9.04
CA GLN A 245 -8.08 -10.11 -10.41
C GLN A 245 -6.56 -10.06 -10.60
N THR A 246 -5.78 -9.70 -9.59
CA THR A 246 -4.32 -9.63 -9.77
C THR A 246 -3.66 -10.99 -9.61
N SER A 247 -2.87 -11.37 -10.62
CA SER A 247 -1.81 -12.37 -10.47
C SER A 247 -0.63 -11.84 -9.62
N GLN A 248 -0.66 -10.57 -9.23
CA GLN A 248 0.41 -9.83 -8.56
C GLN A 248 0.40 -10.00 -7.04
N ILE A 249 -0.72 -10.38 -6.42
CA ILE A 249 -0.81 -10.54 -4.96
C ILE A 249 -1.59 -11.82 -4.67
N GLN A 250 -0.89 -12.84 -4.21
CA GLN A 250 -1.53 -14.10 -3.85
C GLN A 250 -2.08 -14.06 -2.42
N PRO A 251 -3.31 -14.58 -2.20
CA PRO A 251 -3.99 -14.64 -0.90
C PRO A 251 -3.45 -15.77 -0.02
N ILE A 252 -2.13 -15.82 0.20
CA ILE A 252 -1.40 -17.07 0.43
C ILE A 252 -0.32 -16.88 1.52
N PRO A 253 -0.04 -17.90 2.36
CA PRO A 253 -0.50 -18.08 3.76
C PRO A 253 0.73 -18.55 4.62
N PRO A 254 0.75 -19.59 5.48
CA PRO A 254 -0.01 -19.99 6.67
C PRO A 254 0.62 -19.40 7.97
N ILE A 255 0.48 -20.08 9.12
CA ILE A 255 1.35 -19.81 10.28
C ILE A 255 2.78 -20.06 9.84
N PHE A 256 3.60 -19.03 9.85
CA PHE A 256 4.99 -19.18 9.52
C PHE A 256 5.80 -19.39 10.80
N LYS A 257 6.52 -20.50 10.89
CA LYS A 257 7.29 -20.87 12.09
C LYS A 257 8.81 -20.75 11.89
N ASN A 258 9.26 -20.87 10.65
CA ASN A 258 10.67 -20.76 10.31
C ASN A 258 11.05 -19.27 10.22
N HIS A 259 12.33 -18.95 10.01
CA HIS A 259 12.84 -17.57 9.98
C HIS A 259 13.62 -17.27 8.69
N ASP A 260 13.46 -18.08 7.65
CA ASP A 260 14.17 -17.99 6.36
C ASP A 260 13.22 -17.84 5.16
N ILE A 261 13.73 -17.21 4.10
CA ILE A 261 12.94 -16.85 2.92
C ILE A 261 12.60 -18.08 2.07
N GLU A 262 13.45 -19.10 2.06
CA GLU A 262 13.27 -20.34 1.31
C GLU A 262 12.06 -21.13 1.84
N SER A 263 11.98 -21.29 3.16
CA SER A 263 10.83 -21.89 3.83
C SER A 263 9.56 -21.09 3.57
N PHE A 264 9.64 -19.75 3.65
CA PHE A 264 8.50 -18.89 3.37
C PHE A 264 7.99 -19.07 1.94
N ALA A 265 8.90 -19.03 0.95
CA ALA A 265 8.59 -19.23 -0.46
C ALA A 265 7.88 -20.58 -0.70
N LYS A 266 8.38 -21.65 -0.08
CA LYS A 266 7.76 -22.99 -0.12
C LYS A 266 6.36 -22.99 0.50
N ASP A 267 6.18 -22.36 1.67
CA ASP A 267 4.90 -22.30 2.38
C ASP A 267 3.83 -21.51 1.61
N VAL A 268 4.25 -20.46 0.89
CA VAL A 268 3.38 -19.68 0.00
C VAL A 268 3.28 -20.28 -1.41
N GLY A 269 3.98 -21.38 -1.72
CA GLY A 269 3.95 -22.00 -3.04
C GLY A 269 4.50 -21.10 -4.17
N LEU A 270 5.44 -20.23 -3.85
CA LEU A 270 6.10 -19.32 -4.80
C LEU A 270 7.62 -19.56 -4.84
N ASN A 271 8.28 -19.00 -5.85
CA ASN A 271 9.74 -18.99 -5.90
C ASN A 271 10.29 -17.89 -4.97
N VAL A 272 11.52 -18.06 -4.50
CA VAL A 272 12.19 -17.06 -3.64
C VAL A 272 12.17 -15.65 -4.27
N ASP A 273 12.33 -15.55 -5.59
CA ASP A 273 12.31 -14.27 -6.30
C ASP A 273 10.92 -13.61 -6.39
N THR A 274 9.85 -14.40 -6.28
CA THR A 274 8.46 -13.93 -6.45
C THR A 274 7.64 -14.02 -5.18
N CYS A 275 8.16 -14.61 -4.10
CA CYS A 275 7.43 -14.83 -2.84
C CYS A 275 7.02 -13.52 -2.13
N ARG A 276 7.58 -12.37 -2.53
CA ARG A 276 7.11 -11.03 -2.11
C ARG A 276 5.72 -10.64 -2.64
N MET A 277 5.20 -11.34 -3.64
CA MET A 277 3.94 -11.05 -4.34
C MET A 277 2.74 -11.62 -3.57
N VAL A 278 2.63 -11.24 -2.30
CA VAL A 278 1.64 -11.70 -1.31
C VAL A 278 1.05 -10.51 -0.55
N ASP A 279 -0.06 -10.69 0.16
CA ASP A 279 -0.70 -9.59 0.90
C ASP A 279 0.22 -8.98 1.98
N LEU A 280 1.09 -9.79 2.58
CA LEU A 280 1.98 -9.43 3.68
C LEU A 280 3.34 -10.14 3.52
N TYR A 281 4.45 -9.41 3.57
CA TYR A 281 5.79 -9.95 3.34
C TYR A 281 6.78 -9.52 4.44
N PRO A 282 7.32 -10.46 5.26
CA PRO A 282 8.18 -10.10 6.39
C PRO A 282 9.68 -10.04 6.05
N PHE A 283 10.09 -10.43 4.83
CA PHE A 283 11.50 -10.59 4.44
C PHE A 283 12.01 -9.45 3.56
N SER A 284 11.55 -8.22 3.78
CA SER A 284 12.10 -7.10 3.03
C SER A 284 13.59 -6.93 3.34
N LYS A 285 14.38 -6.58 2.32
CA LYS A 285 15.82 -6.28 2.46
C LYS A 285 16.09 -5.07 3.38
N TYR A 286 15.06 -4.29 3.68
CA TYR A 286 15.12 -3.10 4.52
C TYR A 286 14.85 -3.41 6.01
N GLY A 287 14.65 -4.68 6.38
CA GLY A 287 14.28 -5.04 7.75
C GLY A 287 12.88 -4.55 8.13
N THR A 288 11.96 -4.60 7.16
CA THR A 288 10.56 -4.21 7.34
C THR A 288 9.63 -5.38 7.06
N ILE A 289 8.44 -5.30 7.66
CA ILE A 289 7.27 -6.02 7.15
C ILE A 289 6.60 -5.11 6.13
N GLU A 290 6.31 -5.64 4.96
CA GLU A 290 5.65 -4.96 3.86
C GLU A 290 4.21 -5.46 3.73
N VAL A 291 3.25 -4.54 3.81
CA VAL A 291 1.81 -4.80 3.72
C VAL A 291 1.33 -4.28 2.37
N ARG A 292 0.85 -5.16 1.48
CA ARG A 292 0.69 -4.88 0.04
C ARG A 292 -0.76 -4.88 -0.47
N MET A 293 -1.71 -5.30 0.36
CA MET A 293 -3.10 -5.51 -0.07
C MET A 293 -3.93 -4.23 -0.21
N PHE A 294 -3.39 -3.05 0.10
CA PHE A 294 -4.19 -1.83 0.00
C PHE A 294 -4.28 -1.35 -1.44
N ASP A 295 -5.49 -1.01 -1.85
CA ASP A 295 -5.73 -0.21 -3.06
C ASP A 295 -5.11 1.18 -2.86
N THR A 296 -4.76 1.89 -3.95
CA THR A 296 -4.37 3.30 -3.86
C THR A 296 -5.44 4.14 -3.15
N GLN A 297 -5.02 4.94 -2.18
CA GLN A 297 -5.94 5.75 -1.38
C GLN A 297 -6.31 7.07 -2.06
N ILE A 298 -7.61 7.40 -2.01
CA ILE A 298 -8.13 8.69 -2.46
C ILE A 298 -7.78 9.84 -1.51
N SER A 299 -7.24 9.57 -0.32
CA SER A 299 -7.01 10.61 0.69
C SER A 299 -5.81 10.31 1.56
N ILE A 300 -5.01 11.35 1.84
CA ILE A 300 -3.91 11.32 2.82
C ILE A 300 -4.41 10.83 4.18
N ALA A 301 -5.65 11.18 4.55
CA ALA A 301 -6.27 10.78 5.81
C ALA A 301 -6.38 9.27 5.96
N ARG A 302 -6.77 8.58 4.89
CA ARG A 302 -6.84 7.12 4.88
C ARG A 302 -5.46 6.51 4.96
N SER A 303 -4.47 6.96 4.19
CA SER A 303 -3.10 6.41 4.25
C SER A 303 -2.50 6.55 5.66
N VAL A 304 -2.68 7.72 6.30
CA VAL A 304 -2.24 7.94 7.70
C VAL A 304 -3.02 7.07 8.68
N SER A 305 -4.34 6.94 8.52
CA SER A 305 -5.16 6.09 9.40
C SER A 305 -4.80 4.61 9.29
N THR A 306 -4.55 4.13 8.07
CA THR A 306 -4.04 2.79 7.80
C THR A 306 -2.71 2.56 8.51
N ALA A 307 -1.77 3.51 8.43
CA ALA A 307 -0.51 3.42 9.14
C ALA A 307 -0.71 3.30 10.66
N ILE A 308 -1.63 4.07 11.26
CA ILE A 308 -1.95 4.00 12.70
C ILE A 308 -2.53 2.63 13.09
N ILE A 309 -3.47 2.11 12.29
CA ILE A 309 -4.08 0.78 12.54
C ILE A 309 -3.00 -0.30 12.49
N LEU A 310 -2.14 -0.27 11.46
CA LEU A 310 -1.06 -1.24 11.31
C LEU A 310 -0.06 -1.19 12.47
N GLN A 311 0.33 0.02 12.90
CA GLN A 311 1.21 0.22 14.05
C GLN A 311 0.60 -0.32 15.34
N SER A 312 -0.72 -0.16 15.51
CA SER A 312 -1.46 -0.69 16.66
C SER A 312 -1.50 -2.22 16.64
N ILE A 313 -1.70 -2.83 15.46
CA ILE A 313 -1.63 -4.29 15.28
C ILE A 313 -0.22 -4.81 15.57
N CYS A 314 0.82 -4.11 15.12
CA CYS A 314 2.20 -4.49 15.43
C CYS A 314 2.47 -4.47 16.92
N GLN A 315 2.03 -3.42 17.62
CA GLN A 315 2.18 -3.33 19.08
C GLN A 315 1.43 -4.47 19.78
N TYR A 316 0.15 -4.65 19.45
CA TYR A 316 -0.67 -5.74 19.97
C TYR A 316 -0.01 -7.11 19.73
N ALA A 317 0.55 -7.34 18.55
CA ALA A 317 1.20 -8.59 18.21
C ALA A 317 2.45 -8.88 19.05
N LEU A 318 3.23 -7.86 19.44
CA LEU A 318 4.40 -8.08 20.31
C LEU A 318 4.01 -8.27 21.77
N ASP A 319 2.92 -7.65 22.20
CA ASP A 319 2.37 -7.78 23.57
C ASP A 319 1.58 -9.10 23.77
N LEU A 320 1.19 -9.77 22.67
CA LEU A 320 0.41 -11.01 22.70
C LEU A 320 1.23 -12.18 23.23
N ASP A 321 0.65 -12.98 24.11
CA ASP A 321 1.27 -14.22 24.59
C ASP A 321 1.45 -15.26 23.46
N ASP A 322 2.59 -15.97 23.45
CA ASP A 322 2.94 -16.91 22.38
C ASP A 322 1.98 -18.11 22.35
N ASP A 323 1.43 -18.56 23.49
CA ASP A 323 0.47 -19.66 23.55
C ASP A 323 -0.89 -19.23 22.99
N ILE A 324 -1.33 -18.02 23.30
CA ILE A 324 -2.54 -17.43 22.71
C ILE A 324 -2.37 -17.32 21.19
N LEU A 325 -1.23 -16.80 20.73
CA LEU A 325 -0.95 -16.68 19.31
C LEU A 325 -0.96 -18.06 18.64
N ASN A 326 -0.37 -19.08 19.26
CA ASN A 326 -0.37 -20.46 18.75
C ASN A 326 -1.80 -21.03 18.61
N ILE A 327 -2.69 -20.76 19.58
CA ILE A 327 -4.10 -21.20 19.51
C ILE A 327 -4.82 -20.50 18.35
N ILE A 328 -4.74 -19.16 18.27
CA ILE A 328 -5.41 -18.39 17.20
C ILE A 328 -4.91 -18.84 15.82
N ASN A 329 -3.62 -19.10 15.74
CA ASN A 329 -2.97 -19.56 14.53
C ASN A 329 -3.49 -20.92 14.05
N LYS A 330 -3.78 -21.86 14.96
CA LYS A 330 -4.43 -23.14 14.63
C LYS A 330 -5.84 -22.94 14.10
N ILE A 331 -6.57 -21.93 14.60
CA ILE A 331 -7.95 -21.62 14.20
C ILE A 331 -8.00 -21.03 12.78
N VAL A 332 -7.14 -20.07 12.46
CA VAL A 332 -7.17 -19.40 11.16
C VAL A 332 -6.29 -20.14 10.16
N SER A 333 -6.87 -21.22 9.61
CA SER A 333 -6.29 -21.99 8.51
C SER A 333 -6.19 -21.15 7.23
N LYS A 334 -5.34 -21.59 6.29
CA LYS A 334 -5.24 -21.00 4.93
C LYS A 334 -6.62 -20.86 4.28
N ARG A 335 -7.43 -21.92 4.36
CA ARG A 335 -8.76 -21.96 3.77
C ARG A 335 -9.71 -20.94 4.39
N VAL A 336 -9.70 -20.81 5.73
CA VAL A 336 -10.52 -19.81 6.42
C VAL A 336 -10.12 -18.39 5.99
N TYR A 337 -8.83 -18.11 5.90
CA TYR A 337 -8.32 -16.83 5.41
C TYR A 337 -8.79 -16.52 3.98
N GLU A 338 -8.62 -17.47 3.05
CA GLU A 338 -9.01 -17.29 1.64
C GLU A 338 -10.52 -17.01 1.51
N ILE A 339 -11.37 -17.75 2.23
CA ILE A 339 -12.81 -17.53 2.24
C ILE A 339 -13.13 -16.14 2.79
N LEU A 340 -12.58 -15.77 3.95
CA LEU A 340 -12.81 -14.46 4.55
C LEU A 340 -12.38 -13.34 3.61
N ARG A 341 -11.17 -13.44 3.03
CA ARG A 341 -10.63 -12.45 2.10
C ARG A 341 -11.53 -12.30 0.88
N HIS A 342 -11.94 -13.41 0.25
CA HIS A 342 -12.83 -13.38 -0.91
C HIS A 342 -14.20 -12.77 -0.56
N GLU A 343 -14.79 -13.15 0.57
CA GLU A 343 -16.07 -12.62 1.04
C GLU A 343 -16.01 -11.12 1.35
N TYR A 344 -14.94 -10.65 1.98
CA TYR A 344 -14.75 -9.21 2.23
C TYR A 344 -14.50 -8.43 0.93
N ILE A 345 -13.76 -8.97 -0.02
CA ILE A 345 -13.58 -8.34 -1.35
C ILE A 345 -14.90 -8.22 -2.10
N LYS A 346 -15.77 -9.24 -2.00
CA LYS A 346 -17.06 -9.26 -2.71
C LYS A 346 -18.11 -8.40 -2.01
N ASN A 347 -18.21 -8.53 -0.68
CA ASN A 347 -19.35 -8.00 0.09
C ASN A 347 -18.97 -6.81 0.99
N GLY A 348 -17.69 -6.47 1.12
CA GLY A 348 -17.23 -5.39 1.99
C GLY A 348 -17.66 -5.60 3.44
N LEU A 349 -18.12 -4.53 4.09
CA LEU A 349 -18.62 -4.59 5.48
C LEU A 349 -19.92 -5.40 5.63
N GLU A 350 -20.65 -5.68 4.54
CA GLU A 350 -21.90 -6.44 4.57
C GLU A 350 -21.66 -7.96 4.70
N SER A 351 -20.42 -8.42 4.56
CA SER A 351 -20.06 -9.84 4.70
C SER A 351 -20.50 -10.46 6.04
N ARG A 352 -20.59 -9.65 7.11
CA ARG A 352 -21.00 -10.12 8.45
C ARG A 352 -22.46 -10.57 8.54
N GLN A 353 -23.33 -10.11 7.64
CA GLN A 353 -24.77 -10.43 7.71
C GLN A 353 -25.12 -11.78 7.07
N ASN A 354 -24.25 -12.30 6.19
CA ASN A 354 -24.54 -13.49 5.38
C ASN A 354 -23.55 -14.64 5.59
N PHE A 355 -22.59 -14.50 6.52
CA PHE A 355 -21.59 -15.52 6.75
C PHE A 355 -22.21 -16.72 7.48
N ASN A 356 -22.37 -17.84 6.79
CA ASN A 356 -22.81 -19.07 7.41
C ASN A 356 -21.65 -19.66 8.25
N TYR A 357 -21.66 -19.36 9.55
CA TYR A 357 -20.67 -19.85 10.51
C TYR A 357 -20.68 -21.38 10.68
N SER A 358 -21.60 -22.13 10.08
CA SER A 358 -21.56 -23.61 10.12
C SER A 358 -20.25 -24.19 9.58
N PHE A 359 -19.62 -23.55 8.59
CA PHE A 359 -18.31 -23.96 8.09
C PHE A 359 -17.20 -23.71 9.13
N LEU A 360 -17.18 -22.52 9.75
CA LEU A 360 -16.27 -22.21 10.86
C LEU A 360 -16.47 -23.18 12.03
N ASN A 361 -17.72 -23.53 12.36
CA ASN A 361 -18.02 -24.52 13.39
C ASN A 361 -17.53 -25.92 13.02
N LYS A 362 -17.57 -26.30 11.73
CA LYS A 362 -17.02 -27.58 11.25
C LYS A 362 -15.49 -27.61 11.35
N GLU A 363 -14.82 -26.55 10.92
CA GLU A 363 -13.35 -26.40 11.02
C GLU A 363 -12.90 -26.33 12.49
N LEU A 364 -13.57 -25.54 13.33
CA LEU A 364 -13.35 -25.50 14.78
C LEU A 364 -13.57 -26.87 15.41
N GLY A 365 -14.59 -27.62 14.97
CA GLY A 365 -14.82 -28.99 15.41
C GLY A 365 -13.72 -29.98 15.02
N TYR A 366 -13.02 -29.77 13.90
CA TYR A 366 -11.82 -30.53 13.55
C TYR A 366 -10.62 -30.13 14.41
N ILE A 367 -10.47 -28.84 14.70
CA ILE A 367 -9.35 -28.30 15.48
C ILE A 367 -9.47 -28.70 16.96
N CYS A 368 -10.68 -28.65 17.53
CA CYS A 368 -10.96 -29.12 18.90
C CYS A 368 -10.77 -30.63 19.07
N LYS A 369 -10.67 -31.41 17.98
CA LYS A 369 -10.31 -32.83 18.04
C LYS A 369 -8.80 -33.08 17.93
N LEU A 370 -8.01 -32.05 17.60
CA LEU A 370 -6.56 -32.09 17.44
C LEU A 370 -5.80 -31.46 18.62
N CYS A 371 -6.53 -30.80 19.53
CA CYS A 371 -6.08 -30.38 20.85
C CYS A 371 -6.61 -31.38 21.87
#